data_AF-A0A2V5KPM8-F1
#
_entry.id   AF-A0A2V5KPM8-F1
#
_cell.length_a   1.000
_cell.length_b   1.000
_cell.length_c   1.000
_cell.angle_alpha   90.00
_cell.angle_beta   90.00
_cell.angle_gamma   90.00
#
_symmetry.space_group_name_H-M   'P 1'
#
loop_
_entity.id
_entity.type
_entity.pdbx_description
1 polymer ?
#
loop_
_entity_poly.entity_id
_entity_poly.type
_entity_poly.pdbx_seq_one_letter_code
_entity_poly.pdbx_strand_id
1 'polypeptide(L)'
;MSEQSGTRVPLSVLVPVKNEAANLRDCLASISFAQEIVVVDSASTDGTQAIAETASAQIVQFIWNRKFPRKKNWALENIHWRHEWVLIVDADERITPELQREICEAIRRPDVDGFYVNRRFWFLDGWINHCGYFPSWNLRLFRHRLGRYEQIEIGDTVLSGDNEVHEHVLLNGRAGYLAAPMEHYAFPDIATFVEKHNRYSTWEAASEEFHQPAGARTLRATPFGTAIERKRWLRKLTMRAPFRPSLRFLYHYFWKQGFRDGYRGFVLCRLLASYERMIVVKEREFRKTRNGGCLTLNQ
;
A
#
# COMPACT_ATOMS: atom_id res chain seq x y z
N MET A 1 -38.21 3.35 12.62
CA MET A 1 -37.05 3.11 13.51
C MET A 1 -36.09 4.25 13.29
N SER A 2 -36.02 5.13 14.28
CA SER A 2 -35.53 6.50 14.24
C SER A 2 -34.02 6.62 14.05
N GLU A 3 -33.66 7.47 13.10
CA GLU A 3 -32.47 8.32 12.98
C GLU A 3 -31.52 8.32 14.19
N GLN A 4 -30.36 7.68 14.04
CA GLN A 4 -29.16 8.16 14.73
C GLN A 4 -28.57 9.29 13.87
N SER A 5 -28.94 10.52 14.22
CA SER A 5 -28.11 11.70 13.98
C SER A 5 -26.78 11.48 14.72
N GLY A 6 -25.89 10.74 14.08
CA GLY A 6 -24.68 10.19 14.68
C GLY A 6 -23.68 11.29 14.96
N THR A 7 -23.44 11.58 16.24
CA THR A 7 -22.40 12.51 16.68
C THR A 7 -21.07 12.15 16.03
N ARG A 8 -20.51 13.07 15.22
CA ARG A 8 -19.17 12.90 14.64
C ARG A 8 -18.14 12.75 15.75
N VAL A 9 -17.16 11.87 15.56
CA VAL A 9 -16.14 11.57 16.57
C VAL A 9 -14.87 12.41 16.37
N PRO A 10 -14.11 12.72 17.44
CA PRO A 10 -12.89 13.53 17.37
C PRO A 10 -11.73 12.74 16.73
N LEU A 11 -11.85 12.55 15.42
CA LEU A 11 -10.94 11.82 14.55
C LEU A 11 -10.64 12.69 13.34
N SER A 12 -9.37 12.77 12.98
CA SER A 12 -8.91 13.33 11.72
C SER A 12 -8.70 12.21 10.71
N VAL A 13 -9.12 12.40 9.46
CA VAL A 13 -8.90 11.43 8.38
C VAL A 13 -8.04 12.05 7.30
N LEU A 14 -6.97 11.36 6.93
CA LEU A 14 -6.11 11.70 5.80
C LEU A 14 -6.52 10.86 4.58
N VAL A 15 -6.92 11.53 3.51
CA VAL A 15 -7.24 10.90 2.22
C VAL A 15 -6.23 11.36 1.15
N PRO A 16 -5.14 10.62 0.91
CA PRO A 16 -4.24 10.91 -0.19
C PRO A 16 -4.90 10.55 -1.53
N VAL A 17 -4.88 11.46 -2.49
CA VAL A 17 -5.61 11.29 -3.75
C VAL A 17 -4.83 11.79 -4.97
N LYS A 18 -5.12 11.17 -6.12
CA LYS A 18 -4.75 11.66 -7.47
C LYS A 18 -5.61 10.98 -8.52
N ASN A 19 -6.48 11.72 -9.19
CA ASN A 19 -7.39 11.25 -10.24
C ASN A 19 -8.26 10.05 -9.81
N GLU A 20 -9.04 10.22 -8.73
CA GLU A 20 -9.88 9.16 -8.14
C GLU A 20 -11.36 9.58 -8.06
N ALA A 21 -11.85 10.36 -9.03
CA ALA A 21 -13.24 10.82 -9.03
C ALA A 21 -14.26 9.67 -8.94
N ALA A 22 -13.93 8.50 -9.49
CA ALA A 22 -14.80 7.32 -9.46
C ALA A 22 -14.96 6.72 -8.05
N ASN A 23 -13.94 6.84 -7.19
CA ASN A 23 -13.91 6.18 -5.89
C ASN A 23 -14.13 7.17 -4.73
N LEU A 24 -13.70 8.42 -4.89
CA LEU A 24 -13.63 9.37 -3.79
C LEU A 24 -14.98 9.61 -3.11
N ARG A 25 -16.08 9.63 -3.87
CA ARG A 25 -17.43 9.86 -3.31
C ARG A 25 -17.78 8.85 -2.23
N ASP A 26 -17.65 7.57 -2.55
CA ASP A 26 -18.00 6.49 -1.63
C ASP A 26 -16.97 6.40 -0.48
N CYS A 27 -15.70 6.75 -0.73
CA CYS A 27 -14.68 6.88 0.31
C CYS A 27 -15.12 7.89 1.36
N LEU A 28 -15.38 9.14 0.93
CA LEU A 28 -15.78 10.25 1.80
C LEU A 28 -17.09 9.95 2.54
N ALA A 29 -18.06 9.30 1.88
CA ALA A 29 -19.28 8.85 2.53
C ALA A 29 -19.00 7.87 3.68
N SER A 30 -18.11 6.89 3.47
CA SER A 30 -17.76 5.87 4.46
C SER A 30 -17.02 6.41 5.69
N ILE A 31 -16.37 7.57 5.57
CA ILE A 31 -15.62 8.23 6.66
C ILE A 31 -16.32 9.47 7.22
N SER A 32 -17.55 9.75 6.79
CA SER A 32 -18.32 10.96 7.17
C SER A 32 -18.60 11.10 8.67
N PHE A 33 -18.35 10.04 9.45
CA PHE A 33 -18.43 10.04 10.91
C PHE A 33 -17.25 10.75 11.60
N ALA A 34 -16.18 11.07 10.88
CA ALA A 34 -15.05 11.84 11.40
C ALA A 34 -15.35 13.34 11.48
N GLN A 35 -14.81 14.02 12.49
CA GLN A 35 -14.96 15.47 12.64
C GLN A 35 -14.08 16.28 11.68
N GLU A 36 -12.94 15.73 11.26
CA GLU A 36 -12.03 16.35 10.31
C GLU A 36 -11.67 15.36 9.20
N ILE A 37 -11.82 15.80 7.95
CA ILE A 37 -11.42 15.05 6.75
C ILE A 37 -10.54 15.96 5.93
N VAL A 38 -9.30 15.53 5.68
CA VAL A 38 -8.32 16.26 4.89
C VAL A 38 -7.94 15.43 3.66
N VAL A 39 -8.29 15.94 2.49
CA VAL A 39 -7.96 15.37 1.19
C VAL A 39 -6.66 16.00 0.70
N VAL A 40 -5.62 15.18 0.54
CA VAL A 40 -4.32 15.63 0.02
C VAL A 40 -4.23 15.25 -1.45
N ASP A 41 -4.50 16.22 -2.31
CA ASP A 41 -4.58 16.04 -3.76
C ASP A 41 -3.24 16.34 -4.44
N SER A 42 -2.88 15.54 -5.44
CA SER A 42 -1.68 15.76 -6.26
C SER A 42 -1.99 16.28 -7.64
N ALA A 43 -2.63 17.46 -7.64
CA ALA A 43 -3.07 18.18 -8.82
C ALA A 43 -3.93 17.30 -9.74
N SER A 44 -5.02 16.77 -9.19
CA SER A 44 -5.98 15.99 -9.98
C SER A 44 -6.55 16.83 -11.11
N THR A 45 -6.67 16.21 -12.29
CA THR A 45 -7.19 16.84 -13.51
C THR A 45 -8.59 16.33 -13.88
N ASP A 46 -9.15 15.45 -13.05
CA ASP A 46 -10.52 14.94 -13.17
C ASP A 46 -11.47 15.62 -12.17
N GLY A 47 -12.66 15.05 -11.96
CA GLY A 47 -13.65 15.57 -11.01
C GLY A 47 -13.32 15.41 -9.51
N THR A 48 -12.12 14.95 -9.15
CA THR A 48 -11.73 14.65 -7.76
C THR A 48 -11.90 15.86 -6.84
N GLN A 49 -11.43 17.04 -7.25
CA GLN A 49 -11.48 18.24 -6.40
C GLN A 49 -12.92 18.66 -6.10
N ALA A 50 -13.79 18.72 -7.12
CA ALA A 50 -15.20 19.08 -6.96
C ALA A 50 -15.96 18.11 -6.03
N ILE A 51 -15.62 16.82 -6.04
CA ILE A 51 -16.21 15.83 -5.14
C ILE A 51 -15.77 16.07 -3.69
N ALA A 52 -14.49 16.36 -3.46
CA ALA A 52 -13.98 16.69 -2.13
C ALA A 52 -14.62 17.98 -1.56
N GLU A 53 -14.79 19.00 -2.39
CA GLU A 53 -15.46 20.26 -2.02
C GLU A 53 -16.92 20.01 -1.62
N THR A 54 -17.65 19.23 -2.41
CA THR A 54 -19.06 18.89 -2.15
C THR A 54 -19.22 18.15 -0.82
N ALA A 55 -18.23 17.33 -0.45
CA ALA A 55 -18.21 16.60 0.83
C ALA A 55 -17.77 17.44 2.03
N SER A 56 -17.51 18.75 1.85
CA SER A 56 -16.96 19.63 2.89
C SER A 56 -15.63 19.15 3.47
N ALA A 57 -14.82 18.42 2.67
CA ALA A 57 -13.49 18.02 3.08
C ALA A 57 -12.50 19.18 2.89
N GLN A 58 -11.52 19.31 3.78
CA GLN A 58 -10.43 20.25 3.57
C GLN A 58 -9.51 19.72 2.48
N ILE A 59 -9.29 20.49 1.42
CA ILE A 59 -8.40 20.10 0.33
C ILE A 59 -7.04 20.78 0.53
N VAL A 60 -5.98 19.98 0.47
CA VAL A 60 -4.59 20.44 0.52
C VAL A 60 -3.87 19.92 -0.72
N GLN A 61 -3.30 20.83 -1.52
CA GLN A 61 -2.54 20.44 -2.70
C GLN A 61 -1.12 20.01 -2.32
N PHE A 62 -0.65 18.91 -2.92
CA PHE A 62 0.70 18.39 -2.78
C PHE A 62 1.36 18.22 -4.15
N ILE A 63 2.40 19.01 -4.37
CA ILE A 63 3.25 18.91 -5.57
C ILE A 63 4.56 18.24 -5.15
N TRP A 64 4.77 17.00 -5.61
CA TRP A 64 5.96 16.26 -5.24
C TRP A 64 7.21 16.82 -5.93
N ASN A 65 8.17 17.30 -5.14
CA ASN A 65 9.43 17.87 -5.60
C ASN A 65 10.53 16.81 -5.89
N ARG A 66 10.13 15.54 -6.05
CA ARG A 66 11.02 14.36 -6.20
C ARG A 66 11.94 14.08 -5.01
N LYS A 67 11.77 14.77 -3.87
CA LYS A 67 12.50 14.52 -2.64
C LYS A 67 11.60 13.91 -1.58
N PHE A 68 12.20 13.34 -0.54
CA PHE A 68 11.49 12.98 0.68
C PHE A 68 11.15 14.27 1.49
N PRO A 69 10.05 14.31 2.26
CA PRO A 69 8.99 13.30 2.41
C PRO A 69 8.08 13.19 1.17
N ARG A 70 7.55 11.98 0.94
CA ARG A 70 6.49 11.73 -0.03
C ARG A 70 5.13 12.12 0.56
N LYS A 71 4.04 11.89 -0.18
CA LYS A 71 2.73 12.49 0.10
C LYS A 71 2.23 12.25 1.53
N LYS A 72 2.27 11.01 2.02
CA LYS A 72 1.67 10.67 3.33
C LYS A 72 2.51 11.23 4.48
N ASN A 73 3.83 11.11 4.42
CA ASN A 73 4.70 11.71 5.44
C ASN A 73 4.65 13.25 5.40
N TRP A 74 4.65 13.85 4.21
CA TRP A 74 4.52 15.30 4.06
C TRP A 74 3.22 15.79 4.69
N ALA A 75 2.10 15.10 4.42
CA ALA A 75 0.80 15.40 5.00
C ALA A 75 0.83 15.31 6.54
N LEU A 76 1.38 14.22 7.09
CA LEU A 76 1.47 14.03 8.55
C LEU A 76 2.34 15.10 9.25
N GLU A 77 3.31 15.68 8.54
CA GLU A 77 4.23 16.69 9.07
C GLU A 77 3.74 18.14 8.89
N ASN A 78 3.06 18.44 7.78
CA ASN A 78 2.73 19.82 7.39
C ASN A 78 1.27 20.21 7.65
N ILE A 79 0.37 19.25 7.80
CA ILE A 79 -1.04 19.52 8.10
C ILE A 79 -1.22 19.71 9.59
N HIS A 80 -1.93 20.78 9.97
CA HIS A 80 -2.36 20.99 11.34
C HIS A 80 -3.58 20.10 11.65
N TRP A 81 -3.33 18.95 12.28
CA TRP A 81 -4.39 18.02 12.68
C TRP A 81 -5.15 18.54 13.89
N ARG A 82 -6.48 18.68 13.77
CA ARG A 82 -7.36 19.12 14.86
C ARG A 82 -7.47 18.07 15.97
N HIS A 83 -7.33 16.79 15.63
CA HIS A 83 -7.47 15.68 16.56
C HIS A 83 -6.17 14.90 16.71
N GLU A 84 -6.03 14.26 17.88
CA GLU A 84 -4.84 13.48 18.19
C GLU A 84 -4.75 12.21 17.33
N TRP A 85 -5.89 11.59 17.04
CA TRP A 85 -5.97 10.40 16.20
C TRP A 85 -6.10 10.78 14.73
N VAL A 86 -5.27 10.15 13.90
CA VAL A 86 -5.38 10.19 12.44
C VAL A 86 -5.67 8.79 11.93
N LEU A 87 -6.68 8.68 11.07
CA LEU A 87 -6.93 7.51 10.22
C LEU A 87 -6.48 7.83 8.80
N ILE A 88 -5.68 6.95 8.19
CA ILE A 88 -5.30 7.06 6.78
C ILE A 88 -6.19 6.13 5.97
N VAL A 89 -6.88 6.67 4.97
CA VAL A 89 -7.75 5.91 4.06
C VAL A 89 -7.44 6.32 2.63
N ASP A 90 -7.02 5.37 1.80
CA ASP A 90 -6.78 5.66 0.38
C ASP A 90 -8.14 5.84 -0.34
N ALA A 91 -8.17 6.61 -1.44
CA ALA A 91 -9.44 6.98 -2.09
C ALA A 91 -10.22 5.77 -2.64
N ASP A 92 -9.56 4.63 -2.89
CA ASP A 92 -10.14 3.35 -3.33
C ASP A 92 -10.54 2.43 -2.17
N GLU A 93 -10.45 2.91 -0.92
CA GLU A 93 -10.80 2.15 0.29
C GLU A 93 -12.11 2.64 0.93
N ARG A 94 -12.83 1.76 1.65
CA ARG A 94 -14.07 2.11 2.39
C ARG A 94 -14.04 1.54 3.81
N ILE A 95 -14.55 2.33 4.74
CA ILE A 95 -14.77 1.89 6.13
C ILE A 95 -16.16 1.25 6.23
N THR A 96 -16.21 0.00 6.70
CA THR A 96 -17.47 -0.70 6.95
C THR A 96 -18.15 -0.16 8.21
N PRO A 97 -19.48 -0.26 8.35
CA PRO A 97 -20.17 0.12 9.59
C PRO A 97 -19.63 -0.58 10.84
N GLU A 98 -19.19 -1.84 10.70
CA GLU A 98 -18.53 -2.61 11.76
C GLU A 98 -17.21 -1.98 12.17
N LEU A 99 -16.36 -1.66 11.19
CA LEU A 99 -15.07 -1.03 11.44
C LEU A 99 -15.23 0.40 11.98
N GLN A 100 -16.24 1.15 11.54
CA GLN A 100 -16.56 2.45 12.12
C GLN A 100 -16.85 2.32 13.62
N ARG A 101 -17.66 1.35 14.05
CA ARG A 101 -17.94 1.13 15.47
C ARG A 101 -16.66 0.83 16.25
N GLU A 102 -15.82 -0.05 15.72
CA GLU A 102 -14.53 -0.39 16.34
C GLU A 102 -13.58 0.81 16.42
N ILE A 103 -13.51 1.65 15.39
CA ILE A 103 -12.70 2.88 15.39
C ILE A 103 -13.20 3.86 16.46
N CYS A 104 -14.51 4.07 16.55
CA CYS A 104 -15.12 4.96 17.55
C CYS A 104 -14.82 4.54 18.99
N GLU A 105 -14.70 3.24 19.25
CA GLU A 105 -14.28 2.69 20.54
C GLU A 105 -12.76 2.78 20.73
N ALA A 106 -11.99 2.44 19.70
CA ALA A 106 -10.53 2.40 19.71
C ALA A 106 -9.90 3.74 20.06
N ILE A 107 -10.41 4.85 19.52
CA ILE A 107 -9.87 6.19 19.78
C ILE A 107 -10.06 6.66 21.24
N ARG A 108 -10.93 6.00 22.01
CA ARG A 108 -11.15 6.29 23.44
C ARG A 108 -10.18 5.55 24.35
N ARG A 109 -9.40 4.61 23.81
CA ARG A 109 -8.47 3.79 24.60
C ARG A 109 -7.20 4.57 24.95
N PRO A 110 -6.86 4.71 26.24
CA PRO A 110 -5.63 5.39 26.67
C PRO A 110 -4.39 4.49 26.60
N ASP A 111 -4.58 3.17 26.46
CA ASP A 111 -3.52 2.17 26.57
C ASP A 111 -2.87 1.78 25.22
N VAL A 112 -3.38 2.34 24.12
CA VAL A 112 -2.94 2.03 22.75
C VAL A 112 -2.69 3.33 21.99
N ASP A 113 -1.67 3.31 21.14
CA ASP A 113 -1.20 4.45 20.34
C ASP A 113 -1.47 4.29 18.84
N GLY A 114 -1.82 3.07 18.40
CA GLY A 114 -2.18 2.78 17.02
C GLY A 114 -2.89 1.43 16.86
N PHE A 115 -3.54 1.25 15.72
CA PHE A 115 -4.30 0.04 15.40
C PHE A 115 -4.04 -0.42 13.97
N TYR A 116 -3.70 -1.70 13.87
CA TYR A 116 -3.68 -2.40 12.59
C TYR A 116 -5.11 -2.66 12.14
N VAL A 117 -5.40 -2.26 10.91
CA VAL A 117 -6.66 -2.49 10.22
C VAL A 117 -6.42 -3.54 9.15
N ASN A 118 -7.29 -4.55 9.11
CA ASN A 118 -7.24 -5.58 8.08
C ASN A 118 -7.90 -5.04 6.81
N ARG A 119 -7.35 -5.34 5.63
CA ARG A 119 -7.90 -4.91 4.35
C ARG A 119 -8.36 -6.10 3.52
N ARG A 120 -9.62 -6.10 3.10
CA ARG A 120 -10.16 -7.09 2.14
C ARG A 120 -10.16 -6.50 0.72
N PHE A 121 -9.66 -7.28 -0.23
CA PHE A 121 -9.45 -6.84 -1.60
C PHE A 121 -10.57 -7.34 -2.50
N TRP A 122 -11.24 -6.42 -3.22
CA TRP A 122 -12.21 -6.76 -4.26
C TRP A 122 -11.50 -7.03 -5.57
N PHE A 123 -11.78 -8.18 -6.19
CA PHE A 123 -11.17 -8.55 -7.47
C PHE A 123 -12.19 -9.25 -8.37
N LEU A 124 -12.29 -8.77 -9.62
CA LEU A 124 -13.31 -9.17 -10.59
C LEU A 124 -14.72 -8.93 -10.02
N ASP A 125 -15.34 -9.98 -9.49
CA ASP A 125 -16.72 -10.04 -9.04
C ASP A 125 -16.87 -10.37 -7.55
N GLY A 126 -15.77 -10.39 -6.77
CA GLY A 126 -15.90 -10.45 -5.32
C GLY A 126 -14.63 -10.44 -4.49
N TRP A 127 -14.82 -10.67 -3.18
CA TRP A 127 -13.75 -10.60 -2.19
C TRP A 127 -12.74 -11.73 -2.29
N ILE A 128 -11.46 -11.39 -2.21
CA ILE A 128 -10.35 -12.33 -2.07
C ILE A 128 -10.07 -12.56 -0.59
N ASN A 129 -10.31 -13.78 -0.13
CA ASN A 129 -10.07 -14.19 1.26
C ASN A 129 -8.81 -15.07 1.42
N HIS A 130 -8.23 -15.53 0.30
CA HIS A 130 -7.06 -16.38 0.25
C HIS A 130 -6.01 -15.75 -0.68
N CYS A 131 -5.23 -16.57 -1.41
CA CYS A 131 -4.16 -16.11 -2.31
C CYS A 131 -3.02 -15.34 -1.59
N GLY A 132 -2.98 -15.33 -0.26
CA GLY A 132 -2.04 -14.52 0.52
C GLY A 132 -2.32 -13.02 0.48
N TYR A 133 -3.50 -12.61 0.00
CA TYR A 133 -3.98 -11.24 0.00
C TYR A 133 -4.81 -10.90 1.23
N PHE A 134 -5.29 -11.92 1.94
CA PHE A 134 -6.02 -11.79 3.18
C PHE A 134 -5.55 -12.85 4.20
N PRO A 135 -5.41 -12.50 5.49
CA PRO A 135 -5.49 -11.15 6.04
C PRO A 135 -4.30 -10.25 5.61
N SER A 136 -4.56 -8.95 5.47
CA SER A 136 -3.59 -7.91 5.10
C SER A 136 -3.65 -6.78 6.13
N TRP A 137 -2.78 -6.87 7.13
CA TRP A 137 -2.72 -5.94 8.26
C TRP A 137 -1.87 -4.72 7.95
N ASN A 138 -2.44 -3.52 8.08
CA ASN A 138 -1.75 -2.24 7.88
C ASN A 138 -2.05 -1.31 9.05
N LEU A 139 -1.05 -0.62 9.59
CA LEU A 139 -1.27 0.36 10.64
C LEU A 139 -1.86 1.63 10.03
N ARG A 140 -3.18 1.81 10.17
CA ARG A 140 -3.94 2.89 9.51
C ARG A 140 -4.48 3.92 10.49
N LEU A 141 -4.79 3.54 11.71
CA LEU A 141 -5.31 4.42 12.77
C LEU A 141 -4.22 4.60 13.83
N PHE A 142 -3.75 5.82 14.09
CA PHE A 142 -2.74 6.06 15.11
C PHE A 142 -2.72 7.51 15.59
N ARG A 143 -2.08 7.74 16.74
CA ARG A 143 -1.82 9.10 17.23
C ARG A 143 -0.83 9.78 16.28
N HIS A 144 -1.25 10.85 15.61
CA HIS A 144 -0.52 11.42 14.47
C HIS A 144 0.92 11.87 14.81
N ARG A 145 1.22 12.12 16.08
CA ARG A 145 2.56 12.49 16.57
C ARG A 145 3.52 11.31 16.73
N LEU A 146 3.01 10.08 16.73
CA LEU A 146 3.78 8.86 17.05
C LEU A 146 4.06 7.97 15.83
N GLY A 147 3.36 8.16 14.71
CA GLY A 147 3.47 7.32 13.51
C GLY A 147 4.07 8.03 12.30
N ARG A 148 5.07 7.44 11.65
CA ARG A 148 5.64 7.90 10.36
C ARG A 148 5.91 6.74 9.42
N TYR A 149 5.72 6.92 8.13
CA TYR A 149 6.11 5.90 7.14
C TYR A 149 7.63 5.78 7.06
N GLU A 150 8.13 4.55 6.92
CA GLU A 150 9.55 4.25 6.78
C GLU A 150 10.18 5.01 5.59
N GLN A 151 11.34 5.63 5.82
CA GLN A 151 12.14 6.23 4.76
C GLN A 151 12.96 5.14 4.08
N ILE A 152 12.54 4.75 2.87
CA ILE A 152 13.36 3.91 1.99
C ILE A 152 13.97 4.83 0.94
N GLU A 153 15.28 5.05 1.04
CA GLU A 153 16.04 5.77 0.01
C GLU A 153 16.02 4.95 -1.29
N ILE A 154 15.49 5.56 -2.34
CA ILE A 154 15.48 4.99 -3.69
C ILE A 154 16.11 6.05 -4.58
N GLY A 155 17.08 5.64 -5.41
CA GLY A 155 17.72 6.54 -6.37
C GLY A 155 16.71 7.18 -7.33
N ASP A 156 17.03 8.38 -7.83
CA ASP A 156 16.17 9.25 -8.66
C ASP A 156 15.68 8.61 -9.98
N THR A 157 16.23 7.48 -10.38
CA THR A 157 15.93 6.74 -11.61
C THR A 157 14.63 5.93 -11.56
N VAL A 158 13.98 5.84 -10.41
CA VAL A 158 12.91 4.86 -10.20
C VAL A 158 11.54 5.54 -10.05
N LEU A 159 10.69 5.40 -11.08
CA LEU A 159 9.36 6.01 -11.22
C LEU A 159 8.30 5.36 -10.29
N SER A 160 8.39 5.61 -8.99
CA SER A 160 7.34 5.23 -8.03
C SER A 160 6.29 6.32 -7.81
N GLY A 161 6.49 7.51 -8.38
CA GLY A 161 5.63 8.66 -8.13
C GLY A 161 5.69 9.14 -6.68
N ASP A 162 4.61 9.76 -6.26
CA ASP A 162 4.38 10.44 -4.98
C ASP A 162 3.97 9.53 -3.82
N ASN A 163 3.71 8.24 -4.06
CA ASN A 163 3.36 7.25 -3.02
C ASN A 163 4.60 6.66 -2.36
N GLU A 164 4.63 6.48 -1.04
CA GLU A 164 5.69 5.75 -0.35
C GLU A 164 5.82 4.30 -0.87
N VAL A 165 7.04 3.79 -0.98
CA VAL A 165 7.30 2.40 -1.40
C VAL A 165 7.38 1.54 -0.16
N HIS A 166 6.66 0.41 -0.12
CA HIS A 166 6.57 -0.47 1.06
C HIS A 166 6.13 0.30 2.31
N GLU A 167 4.93 0.87 2.21
CA GLU A 167 4.28 1.78 3.16
C GLU A 167 4.02 1.18 4.56
N HIS A 168 5.08 0.89 5.32
CA HIS A 168 4.94 0.52 6.73
C HIS A 168 5.06 1.76 7.60
N VAL A 169 4.02 2.02 8.39
CA VAL A 169 4.07 3.04 9.44
C VAL A 169 4.88 2.47 10.62
N LEU A 170 5.96 3.16 10.97
CA LEU A 170 6.72 2.97 12.19
C LEU A 170 6.01 3.75 13.29
N LEU A 171 5.54 3.04 14.31
CA LEU A 171 4.86 3.62 15.47
C LEU A 171 5.79 3.60 16.68
N ASN A 172 5.99 4.76 17.30
CA ASN A 172 6.60 4.86 18.62
C ASN A 172 5.53 4.72 19.71
N GLY A 173 5.09 3.49 19.98
CA GLY A 173 4.02 3.22 20.93
C GLY A 173 3.46 1.80 20.84
N ARG A 174 2.40 1.53 21.60
CA ARG A 174 1.71 0.23 21.57
C ARG A 174 0.68 0.18 20.45
N ALA A 175 0.67 -0.90 19.69
CA ALA A 175 -0.30 -1.13 18.63
C ALA A 175 -1.28 -2.27 18.97
N GLY A 176 -2.57 -2.07 18.70
CA GLY A 176 -3.62 -3.07 18.74
C GLY A 176 -4.06 -3.52 17.34
N TYR A 177 -5.10 -4.36 17.28
CA TYR A 177 -5.71 -4.83 16.04
C TYR A 177 -7.21 -4.58 16.09
N LEU A 178 -7.78 -4.09 14.99
CA LEU A 178 -9.23 -4.04 14.76
C LEU A 178 -9.66 -5.29 14.01
N ALA A 179 -10.78 -5.90 14.39
CA ALA A 179 -11.21 -7.17 13.83
C ALA A 179 -11.93 -6.98 12.49
N ALA A 180 -12.76 -5.95 12.38
CA ALA A 180 -13.52 -5.65 11.18
C ALA A 180 -12.60 -5.19 10.03
N PRO A 181 -12.74 -5.75 8.81
CA PRO A 181 -11.92 -5.32 7.69
C PRO A 181 -12.44 -4.03 7.06
N MET A 182 -11.51 -3.25 6.53
CA MET A 182 -11.80 -2.21 5.53
C MET A 182 -11.87 -2.83 4.14
N GLU A 183 -12.66 -2.23 3.26
CA GLU A 183 -12.84 -2.66 1.88
C GLU A 183 -11.88 -1.96 0.96
N HIS A 184 -11.33 -2.67 -0.03
CA HIS A 184 -10.41 -2.10 -1.02
C HIS A 184 -10.84 -2.44 -2.43
N TYR A 185 -11.27 -1.42 -3.17
CA TYR A 185 -11.74 -1.49 -4.56
C TYR A 185 -10.64 -1.02 -5.52
N ALA A 186 -9.46 -1.65 -5.44
CA ALA A 186 -8.25 -1.07 -6.02
C ALA A 186 -8.19 -1.02 -7.56
N PHE A 187 -9.02 -1.80 -8.25
CA PHE A 187 -8.99 -1.88 -9.71
C PHE A 187 -10.40 -1.97 -10.29
N PRO A 188 -10.78 -1.05 -11.20
CA PRO A 188 -12.06 -1.13 -11.89
C PRO A 188 -12.07 -2.27 -12.93
N ASP A 189 -10.92 -2.58 -13.53
CA ASP A 189 -10.80 -3.62 -14.56
C ASP A 189 -9.40 -4.27 -14.60
N ILE A 190 -9.28 -5.32 -15.41
CA ILE A 190 -8.03 -6.06 -15.61
C ILE A 190 -6.99 -5.24 -16.38
N ALA A 191 -7.40 -4.32 -17.26
CA ALA A 191 -6.46 -3.50 -18.01
C ALA A 191 -5.66 -2.60 -17.07
N THR A 192 -6.34 -1.94 -16.13
CA THR A 192 -5.77 -1.10 -15.07
C THR A 192 -4.87 -1.92 -14.16
N PHE A 193 -5.31 -3.13 -13.79
CA PHE A 193 -4.47 -4.07 -13.04
C PHE A 193 -3.16 -4.37 -13.76
N VAL A 194 -3.23 -4.80 -15.02
CA VAL A 194 -2.05 -5.19 -15.82
C VAL A 194 -1.11 -4.02 -16.03
N GLU A 195 -1.62 -2.83 -16.34
CA GLU A 195 -0.80 -1.64 -16.58
C GLU A 195 -0.06 -1.20 -15.30
N LYS A 196 -0.74 -1.21 -14.14
CA LYS A 196 -0.10 -0.92 -12.84
C LYS A 196 1.02 -1.93 -12.54
N HIS A 197 0.78 -3.22 -12.78
CA HIS A 197 1.78 -4.27 -12.58
C HIS A 197 2.91 -4.21 -13.61
N ASN A 198 2.67 -3.72 -14.81
CA ASN A 198 3.72 -3.47 -15.79
C ASN A 198 4.66 -2.37 -15.28
N ARG A 199 4.13 -1.24 -14.79
CA ARG A 199 4.94 -0.18 -14.19
C ARG A 199 5.71 -0.65 -12.95
N TYR A 200 5.04 -1.37 -12.04
CA TYR A 200 5.67 -1.89 -10.82
C TYR A 200 6.72 -2.96 -11.09
N SER A 201 6.54 -3.80 -12.13
CA SER A 201 7.57 -4.80 -12.46
C SER A 201 8.84 -4.15 -13.02
N THR A 202 8.72 -3.04 -13.76
CA THR A 202 9.89 -2.23 -14.15
C THR A 202 10.57 -1.63 -12.91
N TRP A 203 9.76 -1.13 -11.96
CA TRP A 203 10.24 -0.58 -10.70
C TRP A 203 11.01 -1.62 -9.87
N GLU A 204 10.44 -2.81 -9.65
CA GLU A 204 11.10 -3.90 -8.91
C GLU A 204 12.37 -4.37 -9.60
N ALA A 205 12.33 -4.53 -10.92
CA ALA A 205 13.50 -4.95 -11.69
C ALA A 205 14.67 -3.95 -11.60
N ALA A 206 14.38 -2.64 -11.50
CA ALA A 206 15.38 -1.61 -11.29
C ALA A 206 15.81 -1.48 -9.82
N SER A 207 14.92 -1.67 -8.85
CA SER A 207 15.22 -1.45 -7.42
C SER A 207 16.08 -2.53 -6.79
N GLU A 208 16.07 -3.76 -7.31
CA GLU A 208 17.02 -4.80 -6.90
C GLU A 208 18.48 -4.43 -7.16
N GLU A 209 18.74 -3.52 -8.11
CA GLU A 209 20.05 -2.96 -8.38
C GLU A 209 20.49 -1.95 -7.29
N PHE A 210 19.54 -1.22 -6.68
CA PHE A 210 19.81 -0.20 -5.66
C PHE A 210 19.88 -0.76 -4.22
N HIS A 211 19.25 -1.91 -3.95
CA HIS A 211 19.26 -2.53 -2.61
C HIS A 211 20.52 -3.37 -2.31
N GLN A 212 21.57 -3.28 -3.14
CA GLN A 212 22.92 -3.67 -2.74
C GLN A 212 23.84 -2.45 -2.75
N PRO A 213 23.80 -1.59 -1.71
CA PRO A 213 24.90 -0.68 -1.48
C PRO A 213 26.14 -1.54 -1.24
N ALA A 214 27.14 -1.42 -2.11
CA ALA A 214 28.47 -1.94 -1.84
C ALA A 214 28.97 -1.30 -0.53
N GLY A 215 28.83 -2.01 0.60
CA GLY A 215 29.28 -1.56 1.91
C GLY A 215 28.23 -1.43 3.02
N ALA A 216 26.93 -1.64 2.77
CA ALA A 216 25.95 -1.64 3.87
C ALA A 216 26.14 -2.87 4.77
N ARG A 217 26.35 -2.65 6.08
CA ARG A 217 26.32 -3.68 7.15
C ARG A 217 24.94 -4.35 7.18
N THR A 218 24.70 -5.26 6.25
CA THR A 218 23.45 -5.98 6.09
C THR A 218 23.46 -7.22 6.97
N LEU A 219 22.38 -7.43 7.75
CA LEU A 219 22.17 -8.63 8.55
C LEU A 219 22.42 -9.90 7.70
N ARG A 220 23.17 -10.86 8.24
CA ARG A 220 23.64 -12.04 7.50
C ARG A 220 22.45 -12.92 7.12
N ALA A 221 22.27 -13.19 5.83
CA ALA A 221 21.28 -14.16 5.36
C ALA A 221 21.78 -15.59 5.66
N THR A 222 21.38 -16.15 6.79
CA THR A 222 21.75 -17.52 7.21
C THR A 222 20.51 -18.39 7.44
N PRO A 223 20.56 -19.69 7.10
CA PRO A 223 19.44 -20.61 7.32
C PRO A 223 19.18 -20.89 8.82
N PHE A 224 20.17 -20.64 9.68
CA PHE A 224 20.12 -20.88 11.13
C PHE A 224 20.08 -19.59 11.96
N GLY A 225 19.81 -18.44 11.34
CA GLY A 225 19.75 -17.16 12.01
C GLY A 225 18.41 -16.86 12.68
N THR A 226 18.23 -15.60 13.04
CA THR A 226 16.95 -15.05 13.54
C THR A 226 15.83 -15.22 12.50
N ALA A 227 14.56 -15.10 12.90
CA ALA A 227 13.42 -15.21 11.98
C ALA A 227 13.52 -14.25 10.77
N ILE A 228 14.10 -13.06 10.97
CA ILE A 228 14.35 -12.06 9.93
C ILE A 228 15.47 -12.52 8.97
N GLU A 229 16.56 -13.08 9.50
CA GLU A 229 17.67 -13.61 8.70
C GLU A 229 17.26 -14.83 7.88
N ARG A 230 16.45 -15.73 8.45
CA ARG A 230 15.86 -16.88 7.72
C ARG A 230 14.91 -16.43 6.63
N LYS A 231 14.07 -15.42 6.88
CA LYS A 231 13.18 -14.83 5.87
C LYS A 231 14.00 -14.20 4.72
N ARG A 232 15.11 -13.53 5.03
CA ARG A 232 16.05 -13.01 4.02
C ARG A 232 16.76 -14.12 3.25
N TRP A 233 17.20 -15.18 3.92
CA TRP A 233 17.84 -16.34 3.28
C TRP A 233 16.86 -17.05 2.34
N LEU A 234 15.63 -17.30 2.79
CA LEU A 234 14.58 -17.90 1.99
C LEU A 234 14.25 -17.02 0.78
N ARG A 235 14.16 -15.69 0.96
CA ARG A 235 14.02 -14.74 -0.15
C ARG A 235 15.19 -14.88 -1.13
N LYS A 236 16.44 -14.88 -0.66
CA LYS A 236 17.62 -15.01 -1.54
C LYS A 236 17.64 -16.34 -2.31
N LEU A 237 17.17 -17.42 -1.67
CA LEU A 237 17.04 -18.73 -2.29
C LEU A 237 15.93 -18.74 -3.36
N THR A 238 14.73 -18.24 -3.03
CA THR A 238 13.61 -18.16 -3.98
C THR A 238 13.95 -17.25 -5.17
N MET A 239 14.68 -16.17 -4.94
CA MET A 239 15.18 -15.26 -5.99
C MET A 239 16.13 -15.93 -6.99
N ARG A 240 16.83 -17.00 -6.58
CA ARG A 240 17.74 -17.78 -7.43
C ARG A 240 17.12 -19.06 -7.99
N ALA A 241 15.88 -19.39 -7.61
CA ALA A 241 15.24 -20.62 -8.04
C ALA A 241 14.93 -20.59 -9.56
N PRO A 242 15.14 -21.71 -10.28
CA PRO A 242 14.60 -21.83 -11.63
C PRO A 242 13.06 -21.82 -11.58
N PHE A 243 12.41 -21.27 -12.61
CA PHE A 243 10.95 -21.21 -12.72
C PHE A 243 10.21 -20.46 -11.59
N ARG A 244 10.83 -19.42 -11.03
CA ARG A 244 10.20 -18.50 -10.04
C ARG A 244 8.72 -18.15 -10.30
N PRO A 245 8.31 -17.78 -11.52
CA PRO A 245 6.89 -17.49 -11.80
C PRO A 245 5.96 -18.67 -11.49
N SER A 246 6.34 -19.89 -11.88
CA SER A 246 5.57 -21.10 -11.62
C SER A 246 5.53 -21.43 -10.13
N LEU A 247 6.64 -21.28 -9.43
CA LEU A 247 6.68 -21.48 -7.97
C LEU A 247 5.80 -20.46 -7.24
N ARG A 248 5.76 -19.20 -7.71
CA ARG A 248 4.86 -18.18 -7.16
C ARG A 248 3.40 -18.58 -7.36
N PHE A 249 3.02 -19.08 -8.54
CA PHE A 249 1.67 -19.61 -8.76
C PHE A 249 1.34 -20.75 -7.78
N LEU A 250 2.20 -21.78 -7.70
CA LEU A 250 1.96 -22.94 -6.84
C LEU A 250 1.82 -22.54 -5.37
N TYR A 251 2.66 -21.61 -4.91
CA TYR A 251 2.61 -21.08 -3.55
C TYR A 251 1.29 -20.32 -3.29
N HIS A 252 0.91 -19.37 -4.14
CA HIS A 252 -0.31 -18.59 -3.89
C HIS A 252 -1.59 -19.41 -4.09
N TYR A 253 -1.60 -20.31 -5.07
CA TYR A 253 -2.79 -21.08 -5.41
C TYR A 253 -3.01 -22.26 -4.45
N PHE A 254 -2.00 -23.10 -4.21
CA PHE A 254 -2.14 -24.28 -3.36
C PHE A 254 -1.82 -23.99 -1.90
N TRP A 255 -0.63 -23.43 -1.61
CA TRP A 255 -0.19 -23.23 -0.23
C TRP A 255 -0.97 -22.13 0.49
N LYS A 256 -1.22 -21.01 -0.19
CA LYS A 256 -2.10 -19.94 0.30
C LYS A 256 -3.57 -20.16 -0.05
N GLN A 257 -3.93 -21.37 -0.47
CA GLN A 257 -5.30 -21.83 -0.68
C GLN A 257 -6.13 -20.93 -1.60
N GLY A 258 -5.50 -20.27 -2.58
CA GLY A 258 -6.20 -19.44 -3.58
C GLY A 258 -7.28 -20.17 -4.35
N PHE A 259 -7.20 -21.51 -4.47
CA PHE A 259 -8.27 -22.33 -5.06
C PHE A 259 -9.63 -22.18 -4.33
N ARG A 260 -9.64 -21.82 -3.04
CA ARG A 260 -10.87 -21.60 -2.26
C ARG A 260 -11.64 -20.35 -2.67
N ASP A 261 -10.96 -19.39 -3.31
CA ASP A 261 -11.60 -18.21 -3.90
C ASP A 261 -12.15 -18.51 -5.32
N GLY A 262 -12.15 -19.76 -5.77
CA GLY A 262 -12.73 -20.16 -7.06
C GLY A 262 -11.99 -19.58 -8.27
N TYR A 263 -12.75 -19.16 -9.28
CA TYR A 263 -12.20 -18.63 -10.53
C TYR A 263 -11.37 -17.36 -10.32
N ARG A 264 -11.86 -16.42 -9.50
CA ARG A 264 -11.12 -15.18 -9.20
C ARG A 264 -9.77 -15.45 -8.51
N GLY A 265 -9.72 -16.43 -7.61
CA GLY A 265 -8.46 -16.86 -6.97
C GLY A 265 -7.47 -17.46 -7.96
N PHE A 266 -7.95 -18.29 -8.88
CA PHE A 266 -7.13 -18.83 -9.98
C PHE A 266 -6.56 -17.72 -10.87
N VAL A 267 -7.41 -16.79 -11.32
CA VAL A 267 -7.00 -15.66 -12.19
C VAL A 267 -5.98 -14.78 -11.47
N LEU A 268 -6.23 -14.41 -10.21
CA LEU A 268 -5.31 -13.60 -9.42
C LEU A 268 -3.95 -14.28 -9.27
N CYS A 269 -3.92 -15.58 -8.91
CA CYS A 269 -2.68 -16.33 -8.78
C CYS A 269 -1.90 -16.40 -10.11
N ARG A 270 -2.59 -16.53 -11.25
CA ARG A 270 -1.96 -16.50 -12.58
C ARG A 270 -1.40 -15.12 -12.92
N LEU A 271 -2.12 -14.05 -12.60
CA LEU A 271 -1.64 -12.68 -12.80
C LEU A 271 -0.42 -12.39 -11.92
N LEU A 272 -0.39 -12.85 -10.68
CA LEU A 272 0.78 -12.76 -9.79
C LEU A 272 2.00 -13.49 -10.35
N ALA A 273 1.80 -14.65 -10.95
CA ALA A 273 2.86 -15.37 -11.63
C ALA A 273 3.34 -14.65 -12.90
N SER A 274 2.43 -14.08 -13.68
CA SER A 274 2.78 -13.26 -14.84
C SER A 274 3.55 -11.99 -14.42
N TYR A 275 3.17 -11.37 -13.31
CA TYR A 275 3.88 -10.25 -12.71
C TYR A 275 5.33 -10.62 -12.33
N GLU A 276 5.53 -11.72 -11.63
CA GLU A 276 6.87 -12.25 -11.31
C GLU A 276 7.69 -12.51 -12.58
N ARG A 277 7.05 -13.05 -13.63
CA ARG A 277 7.70 -13.29 -14.91
C ARG A 277 8.18 -11.97 -15.54
N MET A 278 7.35 -10.92 -15.51
CA MET A 278 7.74 -9.61 -16.05
C MET A 278 8.96 -9.05 -15.31
N ILE A 279 9.00 -9.16 -13.98
CA ILE A 279 10.14 -8.73 -13.16
C ILE A 279 11.42 -9.46 -13.60
N VAL A 280 11.39 -10.80 -13.63
CA VAL A 280 12.56 -11.62 -13.98
C VAL A 280 13.06 -11.36 -15.40
N VAL A 281 12.17 -11.12 -16.36
CA VAL A 281 12.56 -10.81 -17.74
C VAL A 281 13.20 -9.42 -17.83
N LYS A 282 12.57 -8.40 -17.24
CA LYS A 282 13.10 -7.03 -17.21
C LYS A 282 14.44 -6.94 -16.50
N GLU A 283 14.63 -7.65 -15.38
CA GLU A 283 15.92 -7.76 -14.70
C GLU A 283 17.03 -8.27 -15.65
N ARG A 284 16.73 -9.25 -16.50
CA ARG A 284 17.70 -9.79 -17.47
C ARG A 284 17.99 -8.78 -18.58
N GLU A 285 16.99 -8.03 -19.04
CA GLU A 285 17.17 -6.96 -20.03
C GLU A 285 18.08 -5.85 -19.48
N PHE A 286 17.80 -5.35 -18.27
CA PHE A 286 18.66 -4.36 -17.61
C PHE A 286 20.10 -4.84 -17.45
N ARG A 287 20.32 -6.10 -17.03
CA ARG A 287 21.68 -6.68 -16.93
C ARG A 287 22.40 -6.77 -18.27
N LYS A 288 21.69 -7.09 -19.36
CA LYS A 288 22.28 -7.17 -20.71
C LYS A 288 22.68 -5.79 -21.23
N THR A 289 21.81 -4.78 -21.12
CA THR A 289 22.10 -3.41 -21.55
C THR A 289 23.32 -2.85 -20.82
N ARG A 290 23.48 -3.16 -19.52
CA ARG A 290 24.63 -2.75 -18.73
C ARG A 290 25.94 -3.42 -19.16
N ASN A 291 25.91 -4.73 -19.41
CA ASN A 291 27.11 -5.46 -19.84
C ASN A 291 27.48 -5.17 -21.32
N GLY A 292 26.49 -4.81 -22.15
CA GLY A 292 26.70 -4.40 -23.54
C GLY A 292 27.24 -2.97 -23.71
N GLY A 293 26.98 -2.08 -22.74
CA GLY A 293 27.53 -0.72 -22.72
C GLY A 293 29.05 -0.63 -22.42
N CYS A 294 29.70 -1.74 -22.07
CA CYS A 294 31.15 -1.81 -21.86
C CYS A 294 31.93 -2.18 -23.14
N LEU A 295 31.25 -2.48 -24.26
CA LEU A 295 31.88 -2.95 -25.50
C LEU A 295 31.96 -1.93 -26.63
N THR A 296 31.72 -0.64 -26.38
CA THR A 296 31.87 0.41 -27.41
C THR A 296 32.67 1.59 -26.88
N LEU A 297 33.98 1.43 -26.75
CA LEU A 297 35.01 2.48 -26.84
C LEU A 297 36.33 1.77 -27.15
N ASN A 298 36.52 1.38 -28.42
CA ASN A 298 37.81 1.15 -29.09
C ASN A 298 37.51 0.61 -30.50
N GLN A 299 37.08 1.48 -31.40
CA GLN A 299 37.46 1.51 -32.82
C GLN A 299 37.46 2.96 -33.27
#